data_AF-A0A1E3VPF6-F1
#
_entry.id   AF-A0A1E3VPF6-F1
#
_cell.length_a   1.000
_cell.length_b   1.000
_cell.length_c   1.000
_cell.angle_alpha   90.00
_cell.angle_beta   90.00
_cell.angle_gamma   90.00
#
_symmetry.space_group_name_H-M   'P 1'
#
loop_
_entity.id
_entity.type
_entity.pdbx_description
1 polymer ?
#
loop_
_entity_poly.entity_id
_entity_poly.type
_entity_poly.pdbx_seq_one_letter_code
_entity_poly.pdbx_strand_id
1 'polypeptide(L)'
;MGVAAVAALIYAHLQISEGRKAEHRANGNELWRETLRLAFDNPKLADPTLALADFNYDEMTIDGSKETFQKYELFVDTILNASEEILQVLPTKEWDSAVRLQLKQHRAYLLSTHFQTSGYLEQYTPRFRAFMHDALKETPKHHA
;
A
#
# COMPACT_ATOMS: atom_id res chain seq x y z
N MET A 1 -22.88 43.27 -11.96
CA MET A 1 -23.00 41.83 -12.35
C MET A 1 -21.65 41.09 -12.34
N GLY A 2 -20.51 41.72 -12.64
CA GLY A 2 -19.20 41.02 -12.63
C GLY A 2 -18.73 40.47 -11.27
N VAL A 3 -19.01 41.17 -10.16
CA VAL A 3 -18.58 40.74 -8.81
C VAL A 3 -19.24 39.42 -8.37
N ALA A 4 -20.53 39.24 -8.66
CA ALA A 4 -21.25 38.02 -8.34
C ALA A 4 -20.74 36.81 -9.16
N ALA A 5 -20.39 37.04 -10.43
CA ALA A 5 -19.85 35.99 -11.30
C ALA A 5 -18.44 35.53 -10.84
N VAL A 6 -17.58 36.46 -10.42
CA VAL A 6 -16.26 36.13 -9.88
C VAL A 6 -16.38 35.35 -8.56
N ALA A 7 -17.27 35.77 -7.66
CA ALA A 7 -17.52 35.06 -6.41
C ALA A 7 -18.06 33.63 -6.65
N ALA A 8 -18.96 33.46 -7.62
CA ALA A 8 -19.49 32.14 -8.00
C ALA A 8 -18.41 31.22 -8.56
N LEU A 9 -17.47 31.74 -9.39
CA LEU A 9 -16.35 30.96 -9.91
C LEU A 9 -15.38 30.51 -8.83
N ILE A 10 -15.06 31.39 -7.88
CA ILE A 10 -14.21 31.06 -6.73
C ILE A 10 -14.88 29.97 -5.89
N TYR A 11 -16.17 30.13 -5.59
CA TYR A 11 -16.93 29.15 -4.82
C TYR A 11 -17.00 27.79 -5.54
N ALA A 12 -17.29 27.77 -6.84
CA ALA A 12 -17.31 26.55 -7.63
C ALA A 12 -15.95 25.86 -7.64
N HIS A 13 -14.84 26.61 -7.75
CA HIS A 13 -13.50 26.04 -7.71
C HIS A 13 -13.18 25.41 -6.36
N LEU A 14 -13.55 26.08 -5.25
CA LEU A 14 -13.40 25.53 -3.90
C LEU A 14 -14.26 24.28 -3.71
N GLN A 15 -15.51 24.30 -4.15
CA GLN A 15 -16.43 23.17 -4.03
C GLN A 15 -15.95 21.95 -4.83
N ILE A 16 -15.44 22.14 -6.05
CA ILE A 16 -14.86 21.06 -6.85
C ILE A 16 -13.58 20.54 -6.20
N SER A 17 -12.73 21.42 -5.66
CA SER A 17 -11.52 21.02 -4.93
C SER A 17 -11.84 20.17 -3.70
N GLU A 18 -12.79 20.60 -2.86
CA GLU A 18 -13.18 19.84 -1.68
C GLU A 18 -13.92 18.55 -2.04
N GLY A 19 -14.73 18.56 -3.10
CA GLY A 19 -15.36 17.36 -3.65
C GLY A 19 -14.33 16.31 -4.06
N ARG A 20 -13.31 16.70 -4.84
CA ARG A 20 -12.20 15.82 -5.24
C ARG A 20 -11.42 15.26 -4.05
N LYS A 21 -11.15 16.09 -3.03
CA LYS A 21 -10.48 15.64 -1.80
C LYS A 21 -11.32 14.63 -1.04
N ALA A 22 -12.63 14.85 -0.93
CA ALA A 22 -13.54 13.94 -0.24
C ALA A 22 -13.66 12.60 -1.00
N GLU A 23 -13.77 12.64 -2.32
CA GLU A 23 -13.80 11.46 -3.19
C GLU A 23 -12.51 10.64 -3.09
N HIS A 24 -11.34 11.30 -3.20
CA HIS A 24 -10.05 10.62 -3.01
C HIS A 24 -9.91 9.98 -1.63
N ARG A 25 -10.35 10.67 -0.57
CA ARG A 25 -10.37 10.08 0.79
C ARG A 25 -11.29 8.87 0.87
N ALA A 26 -12.47 8.90 0.23
CA ALA A 26 -13.38 7.77 0.22
C ALA A 26 -12.74 6.57 -0.49
N ASN A 27 -12.12 6.80 -1.66
CA ASN A 27 -11.41 5.78 -2.42
C ASN A 27 -10.25 5.15 -1.63
N GLY A 28 -9.38 5.96 -1.02
CA GLY A 28 -8.27 5.44 -0.22
C GLY A 28 -8.74 4.58 0.96
N ASN A 29 -9.81 4.98 1.66
CA ASN A 29 -10.40 4.18 2.72
C ASN A 29 -11.07 2.89 2.21
N GLU A 30 -11.66 2.92 1.02
CA GLU A 30 -12.25 1.74 0.38
C GLU A 30 -11.17 0.71 0.01
N LEU A 31 -10.13 1.14 -0.69
CA LEU A 31 -8.97 0.30 -1.03
C LEU A 31 -8.32 -0.32 0.21
N TRP A 32 -8.17 0.48 1.28
CA TRP A 32 -7.63 -0.04 2.54
C TRP A 32 -8.55 -1.10 3.18
N ARG A 33 -9.86 -0.87 3.22
CA ARG A 33 -10.82 -1.87 3.75
C ARG A 33 -10.85 -3.14 2.92
N GLU A 34 -10.77 -3.03 1.60
CA GLU A 34 -10.69 -4.18 0.71
C GLU A 34 -9.40 -4.97 0.96
N THR A 35 -8.28 -4.28 1.13
CA THR A 35 -6.99 -4.91 1.50
C THR A 35 -7.10 -5.67 2.82
N LEU A 36 -7.71 -5.07 3.86
CA LEU A 36 -7.94 -5.75 5.14
C LEU A 36 -8.85 -6.97 5.00
N ARG A 37 -9.87 -6.89 4.14
CA ARG A 37 -10.75 -8.02 3.85
C ARG A 37 -10.01 -9.14 3.14
N LEU A 38 -9.22 -8.82 2.12
CA LEU A 38 -8.37 -9.78 1.42
C LEU A 38 -7.39 -10.46 2.38
N ALA A 39 -6.80 -9.70 3.31
CA ALA A 39 -5.91 -10.24 4.33
C ALA A 39 -6.64 -11.20 5.29
N PHE A 40 -7.87 -10.86 5.69
CA PHE A 40 -8.71 -11.73 6.51
C PHE A 40 -9.11 -13.02 5.80
N ASP A 41 -9.45 -12.94 4.51
CA ASP A 41 -9.85 -14.10 3.69
C ASP A 41 -8.63 -14.96 3.29
N ASN A 42 -7.41 -14.41 3.32
CA ASN A 42 -6.16 -15.07 2.93
C ASN A 42 -5.08 -14.95 4.02
N PRO A 43 -5.28 -15.51 5.23
CA PRO A 43 -4.40 -15.29 6.37
C PRO A 43 -2.96 -15.79 6.15
N LYS A 44 -2.79 -16.84 5.31
CA LYS A 44 -1.45 -17.34 4.94
C LYS A 44 -0.66 -16.38 4.06
N LEU A 45 -1.34 -15.57 3.25
CA LEU A 45 -0.70 -14.54 2.42
C LEU A 45 -0.44 -13.29 3.24
N ALA A 46 -1.37 -12.93 4.14
CA ALA A 46 -1.30 -11.75 4.99
C ALA A 46 -0.16 -11.79 6.02
N ASP A 47 0.11 -12.96 6.59
CA ASP A 47 1.23 -13.15 7.51
C ASP A 47 2.05 -14.37 7.09
N PRO A 48 3.07 -14.17 6.22
CA PRO A 48 3.95 -15.25 5.80
C PRO A 48 4.84 -15.77 6.94
N THR A 49 4.87 -15.11 8.11
CA THR A 49 5.66 -15.52 9.28
C THR A 49 4.94 -16.52 10.17
N LEU A 50 3.63 -16.76 9.97
CA LEU A 50 2.84 -17.79 10.68
C LEU A 50 3.24 -19.26 10.37
N ALA A 51 4.42 -19.47 9.80
CA ALA A 51 5.10 -20.77 9.65
C ALA A 51 4.41 -21.81 8.75
N LEU A 52 4.03 -21.46 7.51
CA LEU A 52 3.35 -22.39 6.60
C LEU A 52 3.74 -22.30 5.11
N ALA A 53 4.78 -21.55 4.72
CA ALA A 53 5.11 -21.32 3.31
C ALA A 53 6.64 -21.36 3.07
N ASP A 54 7.10 -22.31 2.25
CA ASP A 54 8.48 -22.33 1.75
C ASP A 54 8.59 -21.42 0.51
N PHE A 55 9.17 -20.24 0.70
CA PHE A 55 9.40 -19.27 -0.36
C PHE A 55 10.71 -19.58 -1.10
N ASN A 56 10.59 -20.01 -2.35
CA ASN A 56 11.71 -20.08 -3.28
C ASN A 56 11.59 -18.95 -4.30
N TYR A 57 12.35 -17.87 -4.08
CA TYR A 57 12.34 -16.70 -4.96
C TYR A 57 13.04 -16.95 -6.32
N ASP A 58 13.96 -17.93 -6.40
CA ASP A 58 14.65 -18.26 -7.65
C ASP A 58 13.72 -19.03 -8.59
N GLU A 59 12.91 -19.94 -8.05
CA GLU A 59 11.92 -20.71 -8.82
C GLU A 59 10.56 -20.02 -8.91
N MET A 60 10.38 -18.92 -8.16
CA MET A 60 9.11 -18.19 -7.99
C MET A 60 7.99 -19.12 -7.54
N THR A 61 8.22 -19.87 -6.46
CA THR A 61 7.23 -20.79 -5.88
C THR A 61 7.03 -20.55 -4.40
N ILE A 62 5.81 -20.80 -3.93
CA ILE A 62 5.48 -20.97 -2.52
C ILE A 62 4.97 -22.39 -2.33
N ASP A 63 5.62 -23.17 -1.47
CA ASP A 63 5.34 -24.61 -1.28
C ASP A 63 5.38 -25.39 -2.61
N GLY A 64 6.33 -25.05 -3.49
CA GLY A 64 6.47 -25.62 -4.83
C GLY A 64 5.42 -25.16 -5.86
N SER A 65 4.48 -24.29 -5.47
CA SER A 65 3.44 -23.76 -6.35
C SER A 65 3.78 -22.37 -6.90
N LYS A 66 3.91 -22.27 -8.23
CA LYS A 66 4.04 -20.97 -8.93
C LYS A 66 2.77 -20.14 -8.87
N GLU A 67 1.61 -20.80 -8.93
CA GLU A 67 0.31 -20.11 -8.84
C GLU A 67 0.15 -19.41 -7.50
N THR A 68 0.58 -20.06 -6.41
CA THR A 68 0.55 -19.47 -5.07
C THR A 68 1.48 -18.27 -4.97
N PHE A 69 2.67 -18.36 -5.56
CA PHE A 69 3.60 -17.23 -5.65
C PHE A 69 2.96 -16.05 -6.39
N GLN A 70 2.39 -16.27 -7.58
CA GLN A 70 1.71 -15.22 -8.34
C GLN A 70 0.55 -14.56 -7.57
N LYS A 71 -0.26 -15.36 -6.86
CA LYS A 71 -1.32 -14.82 -5.99
C LYS A 71 -0.76 -13.96 -4.87
N TYR A 72 0.38 -14.37 -4.29
CA TYR A 72 1.07 -13.58 -3.29
C TYR A 72 1.61 -12.26 -3.86
N GLU A 73 2.17 -12.26 -5.07
CA GLU A 73 2.63 -11.03 -5.72
C GLU A 73 1.48 -10.03 -5.90
N LEU A 74 0.34 -10.49 -6.41
CA LEU A 74 -0.86 -9.66 -6.58
C LEU A 74 -1.42 -9.17 -5.24
N PHE A 75 -1.32 -9.99 -4.19
CA PHE A 75 -1.73 -9.62 -2.85
C PHE A 75 -0.85 -8.49 -2.29
N VAL A 76 0.47 -8.60 -2.42
CA VAL A 76 1.39 -7.55 -1.99
C VAL A 76 1.22 -6.27 -2.82
N ASP A 77 1.01 -6.39 -4.13
CA ASP A 77 0.72 -5.23 -4.99
C ASP A 77 -0.54 -4.47 -4.53
N THR A 78 -1.60 -5.21 -4.18
CA THR A 78 -2.83 -4.63 -3.63
C THR A 78 -2.56 -3.84 -2.34
N ILE A 79 -1.72 -4.40 -1.44
CA ILE A 79 -1.32 -3.70 -0.20
C ILE A 79 -0.56 -2.42 -0.52
N LEU A 80 0.40 -2.47 -1.46
CA LEU A 80 1.21 -1.31 -1.82
C LEU A 80 0.37 -0.20 -2.45
N ASN A 81 -0.54 -0.55 -3.36
CA ASN A 81 -1.45 0.39 -4.00
C ASN A 81 -2.36 1.07 -2.97
N ALA A 82 -2.98 0.30 -2.07
CA ALA A 82 -3.80 0.87 -1.00
C ALA A 82 -2.98 1.74 -0.02
N SER A 83 -1.72 1.36 0.24
CA SER A 83 -0.80 2.09 1.11
C SER A 83 -0.39 3.44 0.53
N GLU A 84 -0.09 3.51 -0.76
CA GLU A 84 0.23 4.79 -1.42
C GLU A 84 -0.98 5.73 -1.38
N GLU A 85 -2.15 5.21 -1.79
CA GLU A 85 -3.39 5.98 -1.82
C GLU A 85 -3.75 6.53 -0.43
N ILE A 86 -3.72 5.68 0.62
CA ILE A 86 -4.08 6.12 1.97
C ILE A 86 -3.09 7.17 2.51
N LEU A 87 -1.79 7.01 2.25
CA LEU A 87 -0.78 7.98 2.68
C LEU A 87 -0.81 9.27 1.87
N GLN A 88 -1.28 9.23 0.63
CA GLN A 88 -1.49 10.41 -0.19
C GLN A 88 -2.66 11.26 0.35
N VAL A 89 -3.76 10.62 0.76
CA VAL A 89 -4.99 11.31 1.19
C VAL A 89 -5.03 11.62 2.69
N LEU A 90 -4.38 10.80 3.52
CA LEU A 90 -4.33 10.89 4.99
C LEU A 90 -2.90 10.65 5.52
N PRO A 91 -1.95 11.57 5.30
CA PRO A 91 -0.54 11.44 5.73
C PRO A 91 -0.37 11.69 7.24
N THR A 92 -1.13 11.00 8.09
CA THR A 92 -1.03 11.12 9.55
C THR A 92 -0.01 10.12 10.09
N LYS A 93 0.46 10.34 11.32
CA LYS A 93 1.43 9.43 11.97
C LYS A 93 0.85 8.04 12.22
N GLU A 94 -0.46 7.98 12.47
CA GLU A 94 -1.21 6.76 12.69
C GLU A 94 -1.25 5.90 11.43
N TRP A 95 -1.53 6.52 10.27
CA TRP A 95 -1.51 5.84 8.98
C TRP A 95 -0.10 5.43 8.55
N ASP A 96 0.90 6.30 8.78
CA ASP A 96 2.31 5.95 8.57
C ASP A 96 2.69 4.69 9.38
N SER A 97 2.34 4.65 10.66
CA SER A 97 2.59 3.49 11.53
C SER A 97 1.83 2.23 11.10
N ALA A 98 0.56 2.38 10.70
CA ALA A 98 -0.28 1.27 10.25
C ALA A 98 0.27 0.64 8.96
N VAL A 99 0.65 1.47 7.99
CA VAL A 99 1.26 1.00 6.74
C VAL A 99 2.60 0.33 7.00
N ARG A 100 3.47 0.92 7.84
CA ARG A 100 4.75 0.29 8.23
C ARG A 100 4.55 -1.10 8.80
N LEU A 101 3.56 -1.27 9.67
CA LEU A 101 3.24 -2.57 10.27
C LEU A 101 2.83 -3.60 9.21
N GLN A 102 1.99 -3.21 8.25
CA GLN A 102 1.57 -4.09 7.15
C GLN A 102 2.76 -4.46 6.25
N LEU A 103 3.54 -3.48 5.78
CA LEU A 103 4.68 -3.74 4.89
C LEU A 103 5.75 -4.63 5.55
N LYS A 104 5.91 -4.53 6.87
CA LYS A 104 6.87 -5.33 7.61
C LYS A 104 6.63 -6.83 7.47
N GLN A 105 5.37 -7.27 7.36
CA GLN A 105 5.05 -8.69 7.17
C GLN A 105 5.57 -9.23 5.83
N HIS A 106 5.64 -8.35 4.83
CA HIS A 106 6.09 -8.69 3.48
C HIS A 106 7.56 -8.32 3.24
N ARG A 107 8.30 -7.96 4.29
CA ARG A 107 9.67 -7.43 4.18
C ARG A 107 10.62 -8.36 3.43
N ALA A 108 10.54 -9.67 3.64
CA ALA A 108 11.41 -10.63 2.96
C ALA A 108 11.21 -10.61 1.44
N TYR A 109 9.96 -10.59 0.98
CA TYR A 109 9.62 -10.46 -0.43
C TYR A 109 9.97 -9.09 -0.98
N LEU A 110 9.61 -8.01 -0.28
CA LEU A 110 9.88 -6.64 -0.70
C LEU A 110 11.37 -6.33 -0.80
N LEU A 111 12.24 -7.06 -0.08
CA LEU A 111 13.70 -6.94 -0.18
C LEU A 111 14.34 -8.00 -1.09
N SER A 112 13.56 -8.92 -1.66
CA SER A 112 14.08 -9.95 -2.57
C SER A 112 14.61 -9.34 -3.87
N THR A 113 15.62 -9.98 -4.46
CA THR A 113 16.15 -9.58 -5.78
C THR A 113 15.04 -9.56 -6.84
N HIS A 114 14.13 -10.53 -6.79
CA HIS A 114 12.96 -10.61 -7.66
C HIS A 114 12.15 -9.31 -7.62
N PHE A 115 11.67 -8.92 -6.44
CA PHE A 115 10.88 -7.69 -6.31
C PHE A 115 11.67 -6.44 -6.71
N GLN A 116 12.92 -6.32 -6.25
CA GLN A 116 13.76 -5.14 -6.50
C GLN A 116 14.12 -4.93 -7.98
N THR A 117 14.05 -5.99 -8.81
CA THR A 117 14.37 -5.92 -10.25
C THR A 117 13.15 -6.06 -11.17
N SER A 118 11.96 -6.29 -10.59
CA SER A 118 10.70 -6.53 -11.31
C SER A 118 10.17 -5.35 -12.13
N GLY A 119 10.56 -4.11 -11.81
CA GLY A 119 9.91 -2.92 -12.36
C GLY A 119 8.66 -2.45 -11.57
N TYR A 120 8.24 -3.16 -10.51
CA TYR A 120 7.07 -2.78 -9.71
C TYR A 120 7.29 -1.47 -8.95
N LEU A 121 8.49 -1.25 -8.41
CA LEU A 121 8.78 -0.06 -7.63
C LEU A 121 8.59 1.24 -8.45
N GLU A 122 8.88 1.18 -9.74
CA GLU A 122 8.81 2.28 -10.68
C GLU A 122 7.38 2.80 -10.93
N GLN A 123 6.37 2.02 -10.57
CA GLN A 123 4.96 2.40 -10.69
C GLN A 123 4.54 3.41 -9.61
N TYR A 124 5.26 3.44 -8.49
CA TYR A 124 4.94 4.29 -7.35
C TYR A 124 5.63 5.65 -7.38
N THR A 125 5.01 6.63 -6.72
CA THR A 125 5.56 7.97 -6.61
C THR A 125 6.92 7.97 -5.91
N PRO A 126 7.82 8.95 -6.21
CA PRO A 126 9.09 9.08 -5.49
C PRO A 126 8.92 9.19 -3.96
N ARG A 127 7.82 9.79 -3.50
CA ARG A 127 7.50 9.92 -2.08
C ARG A 127 7.21 8.56 -1.45
N PHE A 128 6.36 7.75 -2.08
CA PHE A 128 6.02 6.44 -1.54
C PHE A 128 7.22 5.48 -1.59
N ARG A 129 8.03 5.53 -2.66
CA ARG A 129 9.29 4.77 -2.73
C ARG A 129 10.25 5.12 -1.59
N ALA A 130 10.41 6.42 -1.27
CA ALA A 130 11.23 6.85 -0.13
C ALA A 130 10.67 6.32 1.20
N PHE A 131 9.35 6.41 1.38
CA PHE A 131 8.67 5.84 2.55
C PHE A 131 8.90 4.33 2.68
N MET A 132 8.75 3.55 1.60
CA MET A 132 8.99 2.10 1.61
C MET A 132 10.43 1.78 1.99
N HIS A 133 11.39 2.48 1.39
CA HIS A 133 12.81 2.30 1.69
C HIS A 133 13.09 2.54 3.19
N ASP A 134 12.49 3.56 3.79
CA ASP A 134 12.66 3.85 5.21
C ASP A 134 11.94 2.82 6.09
N ALA A 135 10.71 2.43 5.74
CA ALA A 135 9.92 1.44 6.45
C ALA A 135 10.59 0.05 6.49
N LEU A 136 11.24 -0.35 5.40
CA LEU A 136 11.91 -1.66 5.30
C LEU A 136 13.30 -1.70 5.95
N LYS A 137 13.90 -0.53 6.22
CA LYS A 137 15.18 -0.39 6.95
C LYS A 137 15.02 -0.47 8.46
N GLU A 138 13.84 -0.18 9.00
CA GLU A 138 13.59 -0.24 10.44
C GLU A 138 13.68 -1.70 10.95
N THR A 139 14.73 -1.99 11.71
CA THR A 139 14.88 -3.26 12.44
C THR A 139 13.81 -3.34 13.54
N PRO A 140 13.26 -4.53 13.86
CA PRO A 140 12.23 -4.65 14.88
C PRO A 140 12.74 -4.09 16.21
N LYS A 141 12.09 -3.05 16.73
CA LYS A 141 12.07 -2.85 18.18
C LYS A 141 11.23 -3.99 18.73
N HIS A 142 11.86 -5.01 19.29
CA HIS A 142 11.16 -5.92 20.20
C HIS A 142 10.63 -5.05 21.33
N HIS A 143 9.32 -4.79 21.32
CA HIS A 143 8.63 -4.37 22.52
C HIS A 143 8.66 -5.59 23.44
N ALA A 144 9.57 -5.54 24.41
CA ALA A 144 9.62 -6.44 25.55
C ALA A 144 8.37 -6.27 26.43
#